data_AF-A0AAE2AVA0-F1
#
_entry.id   AF-A0AAE2AVA0-F1
#
_cell.length_a   1.000
_cell.length_b   1.000
_cell.length_c   1.000
_cell.angle_alpha   90.00
_cell.angle_beta   90.00
_cell.angle_gamma   90.00
#
_symmetry.space_group_name_H-M   'P 1'
#
loop_
_entity.id
_entity.type
_entity.pdbx_description
1 polymer ?
#
loop_
_entity_poly.entity_id
_entity_poly.type
_entity_poly.pdbx_seq_one_letter_code
_entity_poly.pdbx_strand_id
1 'polypeptide(L)'
;MTELFAPPAAVVGGSVVSFASGLPASHREDVYMSTAFAQNATRAAFEAGLSGEWFEYYCNQLRFLGWDVPRPQAFVPEQGGVMAGQAINRISTRLGADFAWPMSRALKQMERNASASELFDSTVLRAQGSIFQLIPCVMNGPNRVDMGVYHRQFKLERKASGFLFLDDQSLISNSLEQMALISFNTLHYGTFREKVKKSVLTQSLKYLSELEL
;
A
#
# COMPACT_ATOMS: atom_id res chain seq x y z
N MET A 1 20.15 -10.27 16.28
CA MET A 1 18.85 -9.79 15.82
C MET A 1 19.12 -8.62 14.91
N THR A 2 18.95 -8.77 13.60
CA THR A 2 19.04 -7.63 12.68
C THR A 2 17.84 -6.74 13.00
N GLU A 3 18.07 -5.55 13.56
CA GLU A 3 17.03 -4.54 13.67
C GLU A 3 16.47 -4.32 12.27
N LEU A 4 15.16 -4.52 12.08
CA LEU A 4 14.53 -4.19 10.82
C LEU A 4 14.63 -2.68 10.66
N PHE A 5 15.47 -2.24 9.73
CA PHE A 5 15.47 -0.87 9.26
C PHE A 5 14.06 -0.60 8.73
N ALA A 6 13.30 0.24 9.43
CA ALA A 6 11.96 0.65 9.02
C ALA A 6 12.11 2.01 8.33
N PRO A 7 12.32 2.06 7.01
CA PRO A 7 12.56 3.31 6.30
C PRO A 7 11.34 4.23 6.35
N PRO A 8 11.49 5.53 6.01
CA PRO A 8 10.38 6.47 6.00
C PRO A 8 9.45 6.28 4.78
N ALA A 9 9.88 5.53 3.75
CA ALA A 9 9.02 4.93 2.75
C ALA A 9 9.64 3.66 2.14
N ALA A 10 8.80 2.76 1.63
CA ALA A 10 9.23 1.57 0.92
C ALA A 10 8.13 1.02 0.01
N VAL A 11 8.55 0.29 -1.02
CA VAL A 11 7.68 -0.63 -1.76
C VAL A 11 7.48 -1.88 -0.89
N VAL A 12 6.22 -2.26 -0.66
CA VAL A 12 5.79 -3.44 0.11
C VAL A 12 4.87 -4.29 -0.74
N GLY A 13 5.46 -5.19 -1.52
CA GLY A 13 4.71 -5.95 -2.53
C GLY A 13 4.07 -5.02 -3.57
N GLY A 14 2.75 -5.13 -3.78
CA GLY A 14 2.01 -4.29 -4.73
C GLY A 14 1.59 -2.94 -4.14
N SER A 15 2.29 -2.46 -3.10
CA SER A 15 1.96 -1.25 -2.38
C SER A 15 3.17 -0.34 -2.22
N VAL A 16 2.94 0.97 -2.18
CA VAL A 16 3.91 1.94 -1.68
C VAL A 16 3.42 2.42 -0.32
N VAL A 17 4.24 2.28 0.71
CA VAL A 17 3.93 2.79 2.06
C VAL A 17 4.88 3.94 2.36
N SER A 18 4.33 5.05 2.86
CA SER A 18 5.11 6.25 3.21
C SER A 18 4.65 6.80 4.55
N PHE A 19 5.57 7.33 5.35
CA PHE A 19 5.26 7.91 6.65
C PHE A 19 5.52 9.41 6.68
N ALA A 20 4.61 10.16 7.31
CA ALA A 20 4.90 11.51 7.74
C ALA A 20 6.07 11.53 8.75
N SER A 21 6.71 12.68 8.89
CA SER A 21 7.80 12.87 9.84
C SER A 21 7.33 12.62 11.28
N GLY A 22 8.26 12.14 12.12
CA GLY A 22 8.00 11.93 13.54
C GLY A 22 7.41 10.56 13.91
N LEU A 23 7.09 9.68 12.95
CA LEU A 23 6.68 8.31 13.28
C LEU A 23 7.87 7.47 13.80
N PRO A 24 7.79 6.90 15.02
CA PRO A 24 8.84 6.02 15.54
C PRO A 24 9.09 4.83 14.63
N ALA A 25 10.35 4.36 14.57
CA ALA A 25 10.72 3.19 13.77
C ALA A 25 9.89 1.95 14.13
N SER A 26 9.59 1.73 15.41
CA SER A 26 8.74 0.63 15.87
C SER A 26 7.31 0.67 15.31
N HIS A 27 6.71 1.87 15.20
CA HIS A 27 5.39 2.02 14.61
C HIS A 27 5.42 1.76 13.10
N ARG A 28 6.49 2.21 12.43
CA ARG A 28 6.70 1.95 11.00
C ARG A 28 6.89 0.46 10.73
N GLU A 29 7.64 -0.24 11.58
CA GLU A 29 7.79 -1.70 11.51
C GLU A 29 6.43 -2.41 11.64
N ASP A 30 5.63 -2.05 12.64
CA ASP A 30 4.29 -2.63 12.83
C ASP A 30 3.39 -2.41 11.60
N VAL A 31 3.38 -1.20 11.02
CA VAL A 31 2.64 -0.92 9.77
C VAL A 31 3.16 -1.76 8.62
N TYR A 32 4.47 -1.79 8.37
CA TYR A 32 5.05 -2.57 7.28
C TYR A 32 4.73 -4.05 7.40
N MET A 33 4.84 -4.61 8.61
CA MET A 33 4.54 -6.02 8.87
C MET A 33 3.05 -6.31 8.69
N SER A 34 2.16 -5.44 9.16
CA SER A 34 0.72 -5.54 8.91
C SER A 34 0.36 -5.48 7.43
N THR A 35 0.93 -4.53 6.69
CA THR A 35 0.71 -4.40 5.24
C THR A 35 1.22 -5.64 4.52
N ALA A 36 2.44 -6.11 4.80
CA ALA A 36 3.01 -7.29 4.15
C ALA A 36 2.17 -8.55 4.44
N PHE A 37 1.73 -8.73 5.67
CA PHE A 37 0.84 -9.84 6.05
C PHE A 37 -0.49 -9.80 5.29
N ALA A 38 -1.17 -8.64 5.30
CA ALA A 38 -2.45 -8.48 4.62
C ALA A 38 -2.31 -8.66 3.11
N GLN A 39 -1.26 -8.10 2.49
CA GLN A 39 -0.94 -8.29 1.07
C GLN A 39 -0.76 -9.77 0.73
N ASN A 40 0.04 -10.50 1.50
CA ASN A 40 0.34 -11.91 1.22
C ASN A 40 -0.90 -12.79 1.40
N ALA A 41 -1.65 -12.59 2.49
CA ALA A 41 -2.86 -13.35 2.77
C ALA A 41 -3.94 -13.10 1.71
N THR A 42 -4.17 -11.83 1.34
CA THR A 42 -5.11 -11.48 0.26
C THR A 42 -4.70 -12.10 -1.05
N ARG A 43 -3.41 -12.04 -1.39
CA ARG A 43 -2.90 -12.60 -2.64
C ARG A 43 -3.08 -14.11 -2.71
N ALA A 44 -2.71 -14.83 -1.65
CA ALA A 44 -2.89 -16.27 -1.58
C ALA A 44 -4.37 -16.67 -1.71
N ALA A 45 -5.28 -15.93 -1.07
CA ALA A 45 -6.70 -16.17 -1.18
C ALA A 45 -7.24 -15.88 -2.60
N PHE A 46 -6.79 -14.80 -3.24
CA PHE A 46 -7.21 -14.43 -4.58
C PHE A 46 -6.71 -15.43 -5.63
N GLU A 47 -5.44 -15.84 -5.54
CA GLU A 47 -4.85 -16.86 -6.43
C GLU A 47 -5.53 -18.23 -6.26
N ALA A 48 -6.02 -18.54 -5.06
CA ALA A 48 -6.80 -19.75 -4.78
C ALA A 48 -8.30 -19.63 -5.15
N GLY A 49 -8.77 -18.49 -5.65
CA GLY A 49 -10.18 -18.24 -5.96
C GLY A 49 -11.09 -18.18 -4.71
N LEU A 50 -10.51 -17.95 -3.53
CA LEU A 50 -11.20 -17.90 -2.24
C LEU A 50 -11.67 -16.48 -1.84
N SER A 51 -11.39 -15.49 -2.68
CA SER A 51 -11.76 -14.09 -2.44
C SER A 51 -12.36 -13.47 -3.70
N GLY A 52 -13.55 -12.87 -3.56
CA GLY A 52 -14.23 -12.17 -4.67
C GLY A 52 -13.76 -10.72 -4.86
N GLU A 53 -13.43 -10.03 -3.77
CA GLU A 53 -13.09 -8.59 -3.77
C GLU A 53 -11.76 -8.37 -3.04
N TRP A 54 -10.71 -8.01 -3.79
CA TRP A 54 -9.35 -7.89 -3.26
C TRP A 54 -9.28 -6.92 -2.07
N PHE A 55 -9.83 -5.71 -2.24
CA PHE A 55 -9.66 -4.67 -1.25
C PHE A 55 -10.44 -4.94 0.04
N GLU A 56 -11.61 -5.56 -0.08
CA GLU A 56 -12.39 -5.98 1.08
C GLU A 56 -11.63 -7.05 1.88
N TYR A 57 -11.05 -8.04 1.21
CA TYR A 57 -10.26 -9.08 1.87
C TYR A 57 -9.01 -8.50 2.54
N TYR A 58 -8.29 -7.60 1.87
CA TYR A 58 -7.17 -6.86 2.46
C TYR A 58 -7.59 -6.12 3.74
N CYS A 59 -8.70 -5.38 3.68
CA CYS A 59 -9.27 -4.71 4.84
C CYS A 59 -9.63 -5.70 5.96
N ASN A 60 -10.18 -6.87 5.64
CA ASN A 60 -10.50 -7.90 6.63
C ASN A 60 -9.27 -8.50 7.31
N GLN A 61 -8.15 -8.66 6.59
CA GLN A 61 -6.89 -9.07 7.21
C GLN A 61 -6.39 -8.02 8.21
N LEU A 62 -6.52 -6.74 7.88
CA LEU A 62 -6.17 -5.68 8.83
C LEU A 62 -7.11 -5.66 10.05
N ARG A 63 -8.42 -5.85 9.87
CA ARG A 63 -9.38 -6.00 10.99
C ARG A 63 -8.99 -7.16 11.90
N PHE A 64 -8.59 -8.28 11.33
CA PHE A 64 -8.12 -9.45 12.08
C PHE A 64 -6.89 -9.15 12.94
N LEU A 65 -6.01 -8.26 12.49
CA LEU A 65 -4.85 -7.78 13.24
C LEU A 65 -5.19 -6.68 14.26
N GLY A 66 -6.47 -6.34 14.44
CA GLY A 66 -6.93 -5.33 15.39
C GLY A 66 -6.92 -3.89 14.87
N TRP A 67 -6.82 -3.69 13.55
CA TRP A 67 -7.00 -2.37 12.95
C TRP A 67 -8.48 -1.98 12.93
N ASP A 68 -8.77 -0.71 13.19
CA ASP A 68 -10.09 -0.13 13.02
C ASP A 68 -10.27 0.26 11.55
N VAL A 69 -10.97 -0.59 10.81
CA VAL A 69 -11.11 -0.46 9.35
C VAL A 69 -12.56 -0.11 9.02
N PRO A 70 -12.87 1.14 8.66
CA PRO A 70 -14.19 1.52 8.20
C PRO A 70 -14.52 0.86 6.85
N ARG A 71 -15.76 1.02 6.39
CA ARG A 71 -16.14 0.54 5.05
C ARG A 71 -15.38 1.31 3.97
N PRO A 72 -14.71 0.62 3.03
CA PRO A 72 -14.12 1.26 1.86
C PRO A 72 -15.14 2.10 1.08
N GLN A 73 -14.70 3.26 0.60
CA GLN A 73 -15.45 4.10 -0.32
C GLN A 73 -14.94 3.86 -1.73
N ALA A 74 -15.85 3.69 -2.70
CA ALA A 74 -15.52 3.57 -4.11
C ALA A 74 -15.63 4.93 -4.82
N PHE A 75 -14.81 5.13 -5.85
CA PHE A 75 -14.77 6.36 -6.64
C PHE A 75 -14.77 6.04 -8.12
N VAL A 76 -15.32 6.97 -8.90
CA VAL A 76 -15.10 6.99 -10.35
C VAL A 76 -13.65 7.41 -10.59
N PRO A 77 -12.86 6.62 -11.34
CA PRO A 77 -11.48 6.96 -11.65
C PRO A 77 -11.37 8.30 -12.35
N GLU A 78 -10.34 9.08 -11.99
CA GLU A 78 -10.02 10.31 -12.71
C GLU A 78 -9.56 9.98 -14.15
N GLN A 79 -9.93 10.84 -15.09
CA GLN A 79 -9.61 10.68 -16.51
C GLN A 79 -8.44 11.60 -16.86
N GLY A 80 -7.45 11.09 -17.61
CA GLY A 80 -6.34 11.89 -18.13
C GLY A 80 -5.23 12.20 -17.12
N GLY A 81 -4.00 12.33 -17.60
CA GLY A 81 -2.82 12.59 -16.77
C GLY A 81 -2.24 11.35 -16.10
N VAL A 82 -1.07 11.53 -15.50
CA VAL A 82 -0.28 10.45 -14.89
C VAL A 82 -1.01 9.84 -13.68
N MET A 83 -1.11 8.51 -13.65
CA MET A 83 -1.83 7.75 -12.61
C MET A 83 -1.34 8.06 -11.19
N ALA A 84 -0.02 8.17 -10.99
CA ALA A 84 0.56 8.60 -9.73
C ALA A 84 0.03 9.99 -9.30
N GLY A 85 -0.06 10.93 -10.24
CA GLY A 85 -0.59 12.27 -10.00
C GLY A 85 -2.06 12.27 -9.60
N GLN A 86 -2.90 11.50 -10.30
CA GLN A 86 -4.31 11.31 -9.97
C GLN A 86 -4.47 10.74 -8.55
N ALA A 87 -3.69 9.72 -8.20
CA ALA A 87 -3.77 9.10 -6.88
C ALA A 87 -3.33 10.07 -5.76
N ILE A 88 -2.28 10.87 -5.97
CA ILE A 88 -1.88 11.93 -5.03
C ILE A 88 -2.97 12.98 -4.86
N ASN A 89 -3.59 13.42 -5.97
CA ASN A 89 -4.67 14.40 -5.92
C ASN A 89 -5.88 13.86 -5.14
N ARG A 90 -6.22 12.58 -5.36
CA ARG A 90 -7.26 11.88 -4.61
C ARG A 90 -6.95 11.82 -3.11
N ILE A 91 -5.72 11.41 -2.75
CA ILE A 91 -5.28 11.36 -1.35
C ILE A 91 -5.36 12.76 -0.73
N SER A 92 -4.88 13.79 -1.42
CA SER A 92 -4.91 15.17 -0.93
C SER A 92 -6.33 15.66 -0.68
N THR A 93 -7.24 15.40 -1.63
CA THR A 93 -8.64 15.85 -1.54
C THR A 93 -9.41 15.14 -0.43
N ARG A 94 -9.10 13.87 -0.16
CA ARG A 94 -9.86 13.05 0.78
C ARG A 94 -9.29 13.03 2.20
N LEU A 95 -7.96 13.06 2.32
CA LEU A 95 -7.25 12.87 3.58
C LEU A 95 -6.41 14.09 3.98
N GLY A 96 -6.16 15.01 3.05
CA GLY A 96 -5.39 16.23 3.30
C GLY A 96 -3.90 16.12 2.97
N ALA A 97 -3.22 17.26 3.10
CA ALA A 97 -1.82 17.43 2.71
C ALA A 97 -0.86 16.54 3.53
N ASP A 98 -1.17 16.29 4.80
CA ASP A 98 -0.33 15.49 5.70
C ASP A 98 -0.16 14.04 5.23
N PHE A 99 -1.16 13.51 4.51
CA PHE A 99 -1.08 12.20 3.84
C PHE A 99 -0.48 12.31 2.45
N ALA A 100 -0.87 13.32 1.67
CA ALA A 100 -0.44 13.45 0.28
C ALA A 100 1.06 13.76 0.12
N TRP A 101 1.62 14.58 1.02
CA TRP A 101 3.02 15.01 0.94
C TRP A 101 4.04 13.85 1.08
N PRO A 102 3.99 12.99 2.11
CA PRO A 102 4.92 11.87 2.21
C PRO A 102 4.76 10.88 1.04
N MET A 103 3.53 10.66 0.57
CA MET A 103 3.31 9.79 -0.58
C MET A 103 3.88 10.38 -1.88
N SER A 104 3.73 11.69 -2.10
CA SER A 104 4.29 12.37 -3.27
C SER A 104 5.82 12.23 -3.32
N ARG A 105 6.50 12.38 -2.17
CA ARG A 105 7.95 12.17 -2.09
C ARG A 105 8.34 10.72 -2.35
N ALA A 106 7.60 9.76 -1.77
CA ALA A 106 7.85 8.34 -2.01
C ALA A 106 7.72 7.96 -3.49
N LEU A 107 6.69 8.43 -4.18
CA LEU A 107 6.51 8.16 -5.61
C LEU A 107 7.61 8.81 -6.47
N LYS A 108 8.03 10.03 -6.16
CA LYS A 108 9.16 10.68 -6.85
C LYS A 108 10.47 9.92 -6.68
N GLN A 109 10.70 9.34 -5.50
CA GLN A 109 11.88 8.51 -5.27
C GLN A 109 11.77 7.17 -5.98
N MET A 110 10.60 6.54 -5.96
CA MET A 110 10.36 5.28 -6.65
C MET A 110 10.57 5.42 -8.17
N GLU A 111 10.09 6.51 -8.78
CA GLU A 111 10.30 6.82 -10.20
C GLU A 111 11.78 6.87 -10.58
N ARG A 112 12.64 7.30 -9.65
CA ARG A 112 14.11 7.41 -9.84
C ARG A 112 14.86 6.14 -9.44
N ASN A 113 14.22 5.20 -8.76
CA ASN A 113 14.81 3.96 -8.28
C ASN A 113 14.31 2.79 -9.14
N ALA A 114 15.12 2.38 -10.11
CA ALA A 114 14.78 1.30 -11.04
C ALA A 114 14.43 0.00 -10.30
N SER A 115 15.19 -0.39 -9.28
CA SER A 115 14.94 -1.62 -8.52
C SER A 115 13.62 -1.58 -7.74
N ALA A 116 13.26 -0.43 -7.17
CA ALA A 116 11.97 -0.26 -6.51
C ALA A 116 10.80 -0.29 -7.50
N SER A 117 10.94 0.38 -8.65
CA SER A 117 9.95 0.36 -9.73
C SER A 117 9.75 -1.05 -10.30
N GLU A 118 10.84 -1.80 -10.56
CA GLU A 118 10.78 -3.19 -11.03
C GLU A 118 10.11 -4.12 -10.01
N LEU A 119 10.43 -3.97 -8.72
CA LEU A 119 9.78 -4.74 -7.66
C LEU A 119 8.28 -4.45 -7.58
N PHE A 120 7.90 -3.18 -7.69
CA PHE A 120 6.52 -2.76 -7.68
C PHE A 120 5.76 -3.34 -8.89
N ASP A 121 6.27 -3.13 -10.11
CA ASP A 121 5.65 -3.61 -11.34
C ASP A 121 5.52 -5.14 -11.35
N SER A 122 6.58 -5.87 -11.00
CA SER A 122 6.55 -7.34 -10.96
C SER A 122 5.54 -7.89 -9.94
N THR A 123 5.16 -7.10 -8.94
CA THR A 123 4.16 -7.49 -7.96
C THR A 123 2.74 -7.11 -8.41
N VAL A 124 2.56 -5.94 -9.02
CA VAL A 124 1.26 -5.42 -9.47
C VAL A 124 0.75 -6.13 -10.72
N LEU A 125 1.64 -6.46 -11.67
CA LEU A 125 1.28 -6.96 -12.99
C LEU A 125 1.10 -8.48 -12.98
N ARG A 126 -0.12 -8.97 -12.68
CA ARG A 126 -0.46 -10.40 -12.69
C ARG A 126 -1.67 -10.74 -13.57
N ALA A 127 -1.87 -12.03 -13.83
CA ALA A 127 -2.81 -12.56 -14.84
C ALA A 127 -4.29 -12.20 -14.61
N GLN A 128 -4.70 -11.85 -13.39
CA GLN A 128 -6.10 -11.58 -13.03
C GLN A 128 -6.44 -10.07 -12.91
N GLY A 129 -5.61 -9.21 -13.52
CA GLY A 129 -5.74 -7.75 -13.44
C GLY A 129 -4.59 -7.13 -12.65
N SER A 130 -4.40 -5.83 -12.84
CA SER A 130 -3.36 -5.05 -12.17
C SER A 130 -3.95 -4.37 -10.96
N ILE A 131 -3.32 -4.57 -9.79
CA ILE A 131 -3.78 -4.03 -8.52
C ILE A 131 -2.60 -3.36 -7.82
N PHE A 132 -2.78 -2.11 -7.40
CA PHE A 132 -1.84 -1.46 -6.48
C PHE A 132 -2.52 -0.68 -5.37
N GLN A 133 -1.74 -0.37 -4.35
CA GLN A 133 -2.16 0.47 -3.25
C GLN A 133 -1.10 1.53 -2.92
N LEU A 134 -1.57 2.72 -2.53
CA LEU A 134 -0.75 3.78 -1.96
C LEU A 134 -1.19 4.02 -0.52
N ILE A 135 -0.24 3.94 0.40
CA ILE A 135 -0.49 3.84 1.83
C ILE A 135 0.29 4.94 2.58
N PRO A 136 -0.13 6.21 2.50
CA PRO A 136 0.38 7.24 3.41
C PRO A 136 -0.08 7.01 4.85
N CYS A 137 0.84 7.19 5.79
CA CYS A 137 0.64 6.98 7.21
C CYS A 137 1.06 8.21 8.01
N VAL A 138 0.23 8.59 8.98
CA VAL A 138 0.46 9.74 9.87
C VAL A 138 0.25 9.35 11.33
N MET A 139 0.83 10.14 12.24
CA MET A 139 0.58 9.96 13.67
C MET A 139 -0.76 10.59 14.04
N ASN A 140 -1.56 9.90 14.84
CA ASN A 140 -2.81 10.42 15.39
C ASN A 140 -2.86 10.24 16.92
N GLY A 141 -1.77 10.61 17.58
CA GLY A 141 -1.56 10.48 19.03
C GLY A 141 -0.42 9.51 19.40
N PRO A 142 -0.04 9.42 20.69
CA PRO A 142 1.21 8.78 21.14
C PRO A 142 1.38 7.32 20.72
N ASN A 143 0.28 6.58 20.59
CA ASN A 143 0.27 5.15 20.24
C ASN A 143 -0.71 4.88 19.10
N ARG A 144 -1.04 5.88 18.29
CA ARG A 144 -2.03 5.73 17.24
C ARG A 144 -1.49 6.16 15.89
N VAL A 145 -1.66 5.29 14.91
CA VAL A 145 -1.29 5.54 13.52
C VAL A 145 -2.55 5.51 12.69
N ASP A 146 -2.69 6.51 11.83
CA ASP A 146 -3.71 6.51 10.79
C ASP A 146 -3.05 6.20 9.45
N MET A 147 -3.67 5.27 8.73
CA MET A 147 -3.21 4.74 7.47
C MET A 147 -4.29 5.00 6.41
N GLY A 148 -4.01 5.96 5.53
CA GLY A 148 -4.84 6.17 4.34
C GLY A 148 -4.50 5.11 3.31
N VAL A 149 -5.44 4.26 2.93
CA VAL A 149 -5.22 3.26 1.88
C VAL A 149 -5.97 3.69 0.64
N TYR A 150 -5.25 4.16 -0.38
CA TYR A 150 -5.76 4.25 -1.74
C TYR A 150 -5.53 2.91 -2.43
N HIS A 151 -6.56 2.39 -3.08
CA HIS A 151 -6.55 1.14 -3.82
C HIS A 151 -7.04 1.39 -5.24
N ARG A 152 -6.34 0.86 -6.22
CA ARG A 152 -6.79 0.87 -7.60
C ARG A 152 -6.58 -0.50 -8.23
N GLN A 153 -7.66 -1.01 -8.82
CA GLN A 153 -7.66 -2.18 -9.69
C GLN A 153 -7.96 -1.73 -11.10
N PHE A 154 -7.25 -2.28 -12.09
CA PHE A 154 -7.40 -1.91 -13.49
C PHE A 154 -6.89 -3.03 -14.39
N LYS A 155 -7.15 -2.92 -15.69
CA LYS A 155 -6.59 -3.79 -16.72
C LYS A 155 -5.62 -2.99 -17.58
N LEU A 156 -4.46 -3.59 -17.86
CA LEU A 156 -3.56 -3.09 -18.89
C LEU A 156 -3.92 -3.69 -20.26
N GLU A 157 -4.08 -2.85 -21.27
CA GLU A 157 -4.39 -3.28 -22.64
C GLU A 157 -3.17 -3.86 -23.37
N ARG A 158 -1.96 -3.49 -22.95
CA ARG A 158 -0.70 -4.09 -23.39
C ARG A 158 0.30 -4.12 -22.25
N LYS A 159 1.27 -5.05 -22.29
CA LYS A 159 2.33 -5.13 -21.29
C LYS A 159 3.13 -3.82 -21.28
N ALA A 160 3.15 -3.14 -20.14
CA ALA A 160 3.91 -1.92 -19.92
C ALA A 160 4.42 -1.90 -18.46
N SER A 161 5.68 -1.57 -18.28
CA SER A 161 6.29 -1.23 -16.99
C SER A 161 6.24 0.30 -16.77
N GLY A 162 6.38 0.74 -15.53
CA GLY A 162 6.33 2.15 -15.17
C GLY A 162 4.94 2.78 -15.37
N PHE A 163 3.88 1.97 -15.44
CA PHE A 163 2.52 2.42 -15.75
C PHE A 163 2.00 3.52 -14.82
N LEU A 164 2.52 3.60 -13.58
CA LEU A 164 2.18 4.66 -12.64
C LEU A 164 2.60 6.05 -13.14
N PHE A 165 3.65 6.12 -13.94
CA PHE A 165 4.32 7.36 -14.36
C PHE A 165 4.10 7.68 -15.85
N LEU A 166 3.43 6.79 -16.59
CA LEU A 166 3.09 7.03 -17.98
C LEU A 166 1.84 7.89 -18.11
N ASP A 167 1.88 8.83 -19.05
CA ASP A 167 0.71 9.59 -19.49
C ASP A 167 0.14 9.01 -20.80
N ASP A 168 -0.26 7.73 -20.74
CA ASP A 168 -0.95 7.05 -21.84
C ASP A 168 -2.19 6.34 -21.32
N GLN A 169 -3.34 7.01 -21.44
CA GLN A 169 -4.63 6.50 -20.97
C GLN A 169 -5.12 5.29 -21.78
N SER A 170 -4.63 5.11 -23.02
CA SER A 170 -5.02 3.95 -23.84
C SER A 170 -4.52 2.62 -23.27
N LEU A 171 -3.57 2.68 -22.33
CA LEU A 171 -3.06 1.52 -21.63
C LEU A 171 -4.03 0.96 -20.60
N ILE A 172 -5.00 1.74 -20.11
CA ILE A 172 -5.75 1.41 -18.89
C ILE A 172 -7.24 1.30 -19.20
N SER A 173 -7.88 0.19 -18.79
CA SER A 173 -9.33 0.02 -18.83
C SER A 173 -9.87 -0.61 -17.55
N ASN A 174 -11.19 -0.62 -17.41
CA ASN A 174 -11.91 -1.26 -16.29
C ASN A 174 -11.35 -0.87 -14.91
N SER A 175 -11.04 0.40 -14.75
CA SER A 175 -10.44 0.91 -13.52
C SER A 175 -11.50 1.06 -12.43
N LEU A 176 -11.18 0.56 -11.24
CA LEU A 176 -11.92 0.74 -10.00
C LEU A 176 -11.01 1.43 -9.00
N GLU A 177 -11.46 2.54 -8.42
CA GLU A 177 -10.76 3.22 -7.32
C GLU A 177 -11.52 3.05 -6.01
N GLN A 178 -10.81 2.75 -4.95
CA GLN A 178 -11.36 2.68 -3.60
C GLN A 178 -10.41 3.30 -2.57
N MET A 179 -10.95 3.80 -1.46
CA MET A 179 -10.13 4.25 -0.34
C MET A 179 -10.74 3.91 1.02
N ALA A 180 -9.87 3.78 2.02
CA ALA A 180 -10.24 3.73 3.43
C ALA A 180 -9.22 4.49 4.28
N LEU A 181 -9.69 5.19 5.32
CA LEU A 181 -8.83 5.72 6.38
C LEU A 181 -8.88 4.74 7.55
N ILE A 182 -7.77 4.05 7.81
CA ILE A 182 -7.70 2.96 8.77
C ILE A 182 -6.91 3.45 9.99
N SER A 183 -7.48 3.35 11.17
CA SER A 183 -6.80 3.74 12.41
C SER A 183 -6.30 2.52 13.18
N PHE A 184 -5.24 2.72 13.94
CA PHE A 184 -4.63 1.62 14.68
C PHE A 184 -3.97 2.09 15.98
N ASN A 185 -4.18 1.33 17.06
CA ASN A 185 -3.51 1.54 18.35
C ASN A 185 -2.37 0.52 18.55
N THR A 186 -1.13 1.00 18.56
CA THR A 186 0.12 0.21 18.62
C THR A 186 0.20 -0.71 19.82
N LEU A 187 -0.50 -0.42 20.91
CA LEU A 187 -0.55 -1.28 22.08
C LEU A 187 -1.34 -2.58 21.84
N HIS A 188 -2.42 -2.53 21.05
CA HIS A 188 -3.25 -3.73 20.79
C HIS A 188 -2.54 -4.73 19.86
N TYR A 189 -1.74 -4.26 18.91
CA TYR A 189 -0.96 -5.14 18.02
C TYR A 189 0.19 -5.86 18.69
N GLY A 190 0.62 -5.42 19.88
CA GLY A 190 1.64 -6.14 20.65
C GLY A 190 1.30 -7.63 20.82
N THR A 191 0.01 -7.98 20.86
CA THR A 191 -0.47 -9.37 20.94
C THR A 191 -0.34 -10.16 19.63
N PHE A 192 -0.30 -9.48 18.48
CA PHE A 192 -0.19 -10.07 17.14
C PHE A 192 1.23 -10.00 16.56
N ARG A 193 2.09 -9.13 17.09
CA ARG A 193 3.41 -8.81 16.51
C ARG A 193 4.24 -10.06 16.19
N GLU A 194 4.39 -10.99 17.12
CA GLU A 194 5.17 -12.22 16.90
C GLU A 194 4.54 -13.14 15.85
N LYS A 195 3.21 -13.26 15.85
CA LYS A 195 2.48 -14.04 14.85
C LYS A 195 2.67 -13.46 13.46
N VAL A 196 2.51 -12.14 13.32
CA VAL A 196 2.68 -11.44 12.05
C VAL A 196 4.11 -11.56 11.56
N LYS A 197 5.08 -11.27 12.42
CA LYS A 197 6.51 -11.38 12.12
C LYS A 197 6.87 -12.78 11.64
N LYS A 198 6.44 -13.83 12.35
CA LYS A 198 6.67 -15.22 11.93
C LYS A 198 6.04 -15.53 10.58
N SER A 199 4.80 -15.09 10.33
CA SER A 199 4.11 -15.32 9.05
C SER A 199 4.83 -14.64 7.89
N VAL A 200 5.20 -13.36 8.05
CA VAL A 200 5.90 -12.58 7.03
C VAL A 200 7.29 -13.15 6.75
N LEU A 201 8.04 -13.52 7.78
CA LEU A 201 9.38 -14.12 7.63
C LEU A 201 9.33 -15.51 6.96
N THR A 202 8.32 -16.33 7.27
CA THR A 202 8.14 -17.66 6.67
C THR A 202 7.85 -17.58 5.17
N GLN A 203 7.13 -16.53 4.74
CA GLN A 203 6.83 -16.29 3.32
C GLN A 203 7.97 -15.59 2.56
N SER A 204 9.14 -15.41 3.20
CA SER A 204 10.34 -14.73 2.70
C SER A 204 10.13 -13.24 2.43
N LEU A 205 10.98 -12.38 3.01
CA LEU A 205 11.06 -10.93 2.77
C LEU A 205 11.60 -10.62 1.35
N LYS A 206 10.92 -11.06 0.29
CA LYS A 206 11.24 -10.64 -1.10
C LYS A 206 10.60 -9.31 -1.51
N TYR A 207 10.00 -8.58 -0.57
CA TYR A 207 9.01 -7.55 -0.90
C TYR A 207 9.27 -6.16 -0.34
N LEU A 208 10.41 -5.91 0.32
CA LEU A 208 10.76 -4.57 0.79
C LEU A 208 11.90 -4.00 -0.03
N SER A 209 11.63 -2.91 -0.75
CA SER A 209 12.64 -2.06 -1.35
C SER A 209 12.53 -0.67 -0.74
N GLU A 210 13.58 -0.25 -0.03
CA GLU A 210 13.65 1.05 0.62
C GLU A 210 13.65 2.19 -0.39
N LEU A 211 12.98 3.29 -0.01
CA LEU A 211 13.00 4.55 -0.75
C LEU A 211 13.70 5.61 0.12
N GLU A 212 14.82 6.12 -0.36
CA GLU A 212 15.54 7.24 0.27
C GLU A 212 14.71 8.53 0.14
N LEU A 213 14.09 8.97 1.22
CA LEU A 213 13.23 10.16 1.22
C LEU A 213 13.99 11.46 1.40
#